data_AF-K6UT04-F1
#
_entry.id   AF-K6UT04-F1
#
_cell.length_a   1.000
_cell.length_b   1.000
_cell.length_c   1.000
_cell.angle_alpha   90.00
_cell.angle_beta   90.00
_cell.angle_gamma   90.00
#
_symmetry.space_group_name_H-M   'P 1'
#
loop_
_entity.id
_entity.type
_entity.pdbx_description
1 polymer ?
#
loop_
_entity_poly.entity_id
_entity_poly.type
_entity_poly.pdbx_seq_one_letter_code
_entity_poly.pdbx_strand_id
1 'polypeptide(L)'
;MFHLYELLMFFLRHPRDKYEEEFLGPIFLHFNGKNYYRRDMIINNRRGEKLKCCFFTPFNYNENTPCVIYTHSSCSCQLEALDILHILLICECSIFSYDCSGCGLSDGYFSTSGWNESQDLFLILNHLRNVEHVKNFALWGKYSGAVSSIIVASLDANIKLLIVDSPYVSLTELYKTTFHLSAKGKAEIIFKNICLYFAKRKIKKKFHYDIENICPVFFIEDITIPTIYIISRNDKIVHPAHTLYLAYKQKSQQKIIYTCEKAAHAYESFSYDNKLTAAIRTVLFGAEKGEVQNMFSVYTYMNVFNGLMEKYAHEFCFIDSLIQKKLGKKNKIIDKVKRFICFKYQSKASLTSSSCFK
;
A
#
# COMPACT_ATOMS: atom_id res chain seq x y z
N MET A 1 -17.89 -13.37 -24.34
CA MET A 1 -16.58 -13.94 -23.94
C MET A 1 -15.56 -12.84 -23.61
N PHE A 2 -15.52 -11.74 -24.36
CA PHE A 2 -14.61 -10.59 -24.19
C PHE A 2 -14.57 -10.01 -22.76
N HIS A 3 -15.72 -9.69 -22.17
CA HIS A 3 -15.78 -9.11 -20.81
C HIS A 3 -15.25 -10.01 -19.70
N LEU A 4 -15.37 -11.34 -19.81
CA LEU A 4 -14.81 -12.25 -18.80
C LEU A 4 -13.27 -12.24 -18.84
N TYR A 5 -12.67 -12.08 -20.02
CA TYR A 5 -11.23 -11.96 -20.18
C TYR A 5 -10.70 -10.63 -19.63
N GLU A 6 -11.36 -9.52 -19.94
CA GLU A 6 -11.04 -8.21 -19.35
C GLU A 6 -11.10 -8.23 -17.82
N LEU A 7 -12.11 -8.88 -17.25
CA LEU A 7 -12.25 -9.12 -15.81
C LEU A 7 -11.06 -9.90 -15.23
N LEU A 8 -10.62 -10.95 -15.94
CA LEU A 8 -9.45 -11.70 -15.52
C LEU A 8 -8.19 -10.84 -15.59
N MET A 9 -8.00 -10.03 -16.63
CA MET A 9 -6.86 -9.10 -16.72
C MET A 9 -6.90 -8.00 -15.66
N PHE A 10 -8.10 -7.54 -15.27
CA PHE A 10 -8.26 -6.55 -14.21
C PHE A 10 -7.79 -7.09 -12.86
N PHE A 11 -8.15 -8.34 -12.54
CA PHE A 11 -7.79 -8.97 -11.26
C PHE A 11 -6.44 -9.68 -11.26
N LEU A 12 -5.99 -10.16 -12.41
CA LEU A 12 -4.73 -10.87 -12.65
C LEU A 12 -3.95 -10.08 -13.69
N ARG A 13 -3.15 -9.17 -13.19
CA ARG A 13 -2.45 -8.16 -13.97
C ARG A 13 -1.22 -8.79 -14.65
N HIS A 14 -1.23 -8.79 -15.99
CA HIS A 14 -0.17 -9.27 -16.90
C HIS A 14 -0.33 -8.52 -18.26
N PRO A 15 0.75 -8.13 -18.98
CA PRO A 15 2.17 -8.40 -18.75
C PRO A 15 2.82 -7.53 -17.67
N ARG A 16 3.95 -7.99 -17.14
CA ARG A 16 4.77 -7.24 -16.18
C ARG A 16 5.65 -6.23 -16.91
N ASP A 17 5.95 -5.13 -16.23
CA ASP A 17 7.02 -4.22 -16.66
C ASP A 17 8.37 -4.94 -16.67
N LYS A 18 9.19 -4.63 -17.67
CA LYS A 18 10.57 -5.10 -17.77
C LYS A 18 11.48 -3.89 -17.76
N TYR A 19 12.61 -4.01 -17.08
CA TYR A 19 13.61 -2.96 -16.99
C TYR A 19 14.99 -3.58 -16.76
N GLU A 20 16.03 -2.80 -17.04
CA GLU A 20 17.42 -3.17 -16.74
C GLU A 20 17.77 -2.71 -15.33
N GLU A 21 18.49 -3.53 -14.56
CA GLU A 21 18.83 -3.25 -13.14
C GLU A 21 19.61 -1.92 -12.99
N GLU A 22 20.30 -1.47 -14.06
CA GLU A 22 21.03 -0.21 -14.14
C GLU A 22 20.10 1.03 -13.98
N PHE A 23 18.82 0.91 -14.36
CA PHE A 23 17.86 2.00 -14.18
C PHE A 23 17.47 2.24 -12.73
N LEU A 24 17.80 1.32 -11.80
CA LEU A 24 17.61 1.55 -10.36
C LEU A 24 18.61 2.59 -9.80
N GLY A 25 19.45 3.21 -10.64
CA GLY A 25 20.42 4.22 -10.24
C GLY A 25 21.82 3.66 -9.97
N PRO A 26 22.73 4.47 -9.42
CA PRO A 26 24.07 4.01 -9.09
C PRO A 26 24.13 3.29 -7.73
N ILE A 27 25.14 2.43 -7.56
CA ILE A 27 25.46 1.79 -6.26
C ILE A 27 25.87 2.83 -5.22
N PHE A 28 26.60 3.86 -5.63
CA PHE A 28 26.99 5.00 -4.80
C PHE A 28 26.30 6.25 -5.31
N LEU A 29 25.55 6.91 -4.43
CA LEU A 29 24.78 8.11 -4.77
C LEU A 29 25.17 9.25 -3.83
N HIS A 30 25.58 10.39 -4.39
CA HIS A 30 25.76 11.62 -3.65
C HIS A 30 24.54 12.53 -3.84
N PHE A 31 23.91 12.96 -2.75
CA PHE A 31 22.70 13.77 -2.79
C PHE A 31 22.65 14.73 -1.60
N ASN A 32 22.47 16.03 -1.85
CA ASN A 32 22.45 17.09 -0.83
C ASN A 32 23.57 17.00 0.23
N GLY A 33 24.82 16.79 -0.22
CA GLY A 33 25.97 16.71 0.68
C GLY A 33 26.07 15.41 1.48
N LYS A 34 25.21 14.42 1.21
CA LYS A 34 25.20 13.11 1.86
C LYS A 34 25.46 11.99 0.87
N ASN A 35 26.09 10.93 1.35
CA ASN A 35 26.38 9.73 0.57
C ASN A 35 25.39 8.63 0.94
N TYR A 36 24.88 7.95 -0.06
CA TYR A 36 23.98 6.82 0.04
C TYR A 36 24.57 5.63 -0.71
N TYR A 37 24.32 4.43 -0.18
CA TYR A 37 24.71 3.17 -0.78
C TYR A 37 23.48 2.35 -1.13
N ARG A 38 23.43 1.83 -2.35
CA ARG A 38 22.42 0.88 -2.80
C ARG A 38 22.98 -0.54 -2.72
N ARG A 39 22.24 -1.42 -2.07
CA ARG A 39 22.48 -2.87 -2.06
C ARG A 39 21.31 -3.60 -2.70
N ASP A 40 21.59 -4.33 -3.76
CA ASP A 40 20.62 -5.20 -4.42
C ASP A 40 20.67 -6.59 -3.75
N MET A 41 19.52 -7.20 -3.52
CA MET A 41 19.42 -8.50 -2.86
C MET A 41 18.23 -9.31 -3.37
N ILE A 42 18.26 -10.61 -3.08
CA ILE A 42 17.18 -11.54 -3.42
C ILE A 42 16.61 -12.12 -2.14
N ILE A 43 15.30 -11.94 -1.94
CA ILE A 43 14.57 -12.53 -0.83
C ILE A 43 13.60 -13.56 -1.38
N ASN A 44 13.73 -14.81 -0.94
CA ASN A 44 12.78 -15.86 -1.32
C ASN A 44 11.50 -15.74 -0.50
N ASN A 45 10.37 -15.63 -1.18
CA ASN A 45 9.07 -15.64 -0.51
C ASN A 45 8.66 -17.07 -0.10
N ARG A 46 7.50 -17.20 0.54
CA ARG A 46 7.00 -18.51 1.01
C ARG A 46 6.66 -19.50 -0.10
N ARG A 47 6.43 -19.00 -1.31
CA ARG A 47 6.09 -19.80 -2.49
C ARG A 47 7.35 -20.25 -3.24
N GLY A 48 8.54 -19.91 -2.72
CA GLY A 48 9.82 -20.22 -3.35
C GLY A 48 10.17 -19.29 -4.51
N GLU A 49 9.41 -18.20 -4.70
CA GLU A 49 9.66 -17.22 -5.75
C GLU A 49 10.71 -16.21 -5.22
N LYS A 50 11.70 -15.91 -6.06
CA LYS A 50 12.72 -14.90 -5.79
C LYS A 50 12.13 -13.50 -5.94
N LEU A 51 12.15 -12.73 -4.88
CA LEU A 51 11.85 -11.30 -4.91
C LEU A 51 13.15 -10.53 -5.13
N LYS A 52 13.18 -9.72 -6.19
CA LYS A 52 14.25 -8.76 -6.45
C LYS A 52 14.02 -7.53 -5.59
N CYS A 53 15.02 -7.16 -4.81
CA CYS A 53 14.93 -6.08 -3.83
C CYS A 53 16.13 -5.14 -3.93
N CYS A 54 15.88 -3.89 -3.55
CA CYS A 54 16.83 -2.82 -3.54
C CYS A 54 16.77 -2.09 -2.20
N PHE A 55 17.93 -1.90 -1.56
CA PHE A 55 18.02 -1.22 -0.27
C PHE A 55 19.01 -0.07 -0.34
N PHE A 56 18.50 1.16 -0.33
CA PHE A 56 19.29 2.36 -0.17
C PHE A 56 19.45 2.70 1.30
N THR A 57 20.69 2.89 1.74
CA THR A 57 21.01 3.30 3.10
C THR A 57 21.91 4.54 3.09
N PRO A 58 21.74 5.49 4.03
CA PRO A 58 22.71 6.56 4.22
C PRO A 58 24.05 5.97 4.69
N PHE A 59 25.18 6.63 4.39
CA PHE A 59 26.50 6.15 4.79
C PHE A 59 26.65 5.99 6.32
N ASN A 60 26.00 6.87 7.10
CA ASN A 60 25.97 6.80 8.56
C ASN A 60 24.78 5.95 9.09
N TYR A 61 24.34 4.97 8.32
CA TYR A 61 23.24 4.06 8.66
C TYR A 61 23.50 3.35 10.00
N ASN A 62 22.46 3.26 10.81
CA ASN A 62 22.40 2.39 11.98
C ASN A 62 21.00 1.79 12.12
N GLU A 63 20.86 0.83 13.03
CA GLU A 63 19.58 0.12 13.32
C GLU A 63 18.40 1.04 13.65
N ASN A 64 18.64 2.26 14.12
CA ASN A 64 17.59 3.24 14.45
C ASN A 64 17.24 4.16 13.27
N THR A 65 18.02 4.17 12.18
CA THR A 65 17.67 4.91 10.97
C THR A 65 16.30 4.44 10.46
N PRO A 66 15.29 5.33 10.34
CA PRO A 66 13.98 4.96 9.83
C PRO A 66 14.07 4.37 8.42
N CYS A 67 13.44 3.22 8.21
CA CYS A 67 13.35 2.56 6.93
C CYS A 67 11.95 2.70 6.35
N VAL A 68 11.86 3.29 5.16
CA VAL A 68 10.61 3.32 4.38
C VAL A 68 10.61 2.13 3.43
N ILE A 69 9.65 1.22 3.60
CA ILE A 69 9.43 0.13 2.65
C ILE A 69 8.42 0.61 1.60
N TYR A 70 8.87 0.74 0.36
CA TYR A 70 8.04 1.13 -0.78
C TYR A 70 7.47 -0.10 -1.49
N THR A 71 6.13 -0.19 -1.57
CA THR A 71 5.43 -1.23 -2.32
C THR A 71 4.72 -0.61 -3.53
N HIS A 72 5.18 -0.99 -4.73
CA HIS A 72 4.69 -0.43 -5.99
C HIS A 72 3.29 -0.95 -6.38
N SER A 73 2.73 -0.35 -7.43
CA SER A 73 1.44 -0.70 -8.01
C SER A 73 1.46 -2.05 -8.73
N SER A 74 0.32 -2.74 -8.82
CA SER A 74 0.18 -3.98 -9.59
C SER A 74 0.62 -3.78 -11.04
N CYS A 75 1.31 -4.77 -11.62
CA CYS A 75 1.93 -4.70 -12.95
C CYS A 75 3.12 -3.74 -13.10
N SER A 76 3.48 -2.96 -12.08
CA SER A 76 4.64 -2.07 -12.15
C SER A 76 5.92 -2.74 -11.62
N CYS A 77 6.89 -1.95 -11.15
CA CYS A 77 8.18 -2.42 -10.68
C CYS A 77 8.83 -1.41 -9.70
N GLN A 78 10.03 -1.76 -9.22
CA GLN A 78 10.86 -0.95 -8.32
C GLN A 78 11.16 0.46 -8.82
N LEU A 79 11.07 0.72 -10.14
CA LEU A 79 11.30 2.07 -10.69
C LEU A 79 10.32 3.12 -10.13
N GLU A 80 9.11 2.73 -9.69
CA GLU A 80 8.19 3.65 -9.00
C GLU A 80 8.79 4.25 -7.72
N ALA A 81 9.73 3.56 -7.07
CA ALA A 81 10.41 4.08 -5.89
C ALA A 81 11.35 5.25 -6.23
N LEU A 82 11.82 5.35 -7.48
CA LEU A 82 12.70 6.44 -7.92
C LEU A 82 11.95 7.77 -7.99
N ASP A 83 10.64 7.74 -8.29
CA ASP A 83 9.78 8.94 -8.33
C ASP A 83 9.69 9.65 -6.96
N ILE A 84 9.94 8.92 -5.88
CA ILE A 84 9.86 9.43 -4.49
C ILE A 84 11.20 9.35 -3.76
N LEU A 85 12.26 8.91 -4.45
CA LEU A 85 13.58 8.70 -3.88
C LEU A 85 14.13 10.00 -3.30
N HIS A 86 14.05 11.11 -4.03
CA HIS A 86 14.54 12.41 -3.57
C HIS A 86 13.88 12.87 -2.26
N ILE A 87 12.57 12.66 -2.08
CA ILE A 87 11.84 12.99 -0.84
C ILE A 87 12.48 12.24 0.34
N LEU A 88 12.66 10.93 0.17
CA LEU A 88 13.18 10.07 1.23
C LEU A 88 14.66 10.29 1.53
N LEU A 89 15.47 10.65 0.51
CA LEU A 89 16.86 11.06 0.69
C LEU A 89 16.98 12.39 1.45
N ILE A 90 16.05 13.34 1.25
CA ILE A 90 15.99 14.57 2.07
C ILE A 90 15.57 14.23 3.50
N CYS A 91 14.69 13.25 3.69
CA CYS A 91 14.33 12.74 5.02
C CYS A 91 15.47 11.99 5.72
N GLU A 92 16.51 11.56 4.98
CA GLU A 92 17.61 10.73 5.49
C GLU A 92 17.15 9.35 6.00
N CYS A 93 16.09 8.85 5.40
CA CYS A 93 15.60 7.50 5.65
C CYS A 93 16.43 6.48 4.86
N SER A 94 16.50 5.26 5.37
CA SER A 94 16.78 4.09 4.52
C SER A 94 15.53 3.77 3.70
N ILE A 95 15.72 3.22 2.50
CA ILE A 95 14.65 3.03 1.53
C ILE A 95 14.76 1.61 1.00
N PHE A 96 13.74 0.81 1.27
CA PHE A 96 13.66 -0.56 0.77
C PHE A 96 12.55 -0.65 -0.27
N SER A 97 12.90 -1.01 -1.50
CA SER A 97 11.93 -1.34 -2.55
C SER A 97 12.15 -2.78 -3.02
N TYR A 98 11.12 -3.34 -3.65
CA TYR A 98 11.17 -4.69 -4.19
C TYR A 98 10.15 -4.83 -5.31
N ASP A 99 10.45 -5.69 -6.26
CA ASP A 99 9.47 -6.13 -7.24
C ASP A 99 8.54 -7.15 -6.59
N CYS A 100 7.24 -6.86 -6.56
CA CYS A 100 6.23 -7.79 -6.10
C CYS A 100 6.25 -9.07 -6.94
N SER A 101 5.79 -10.20 -6.38
CA SER A 101 5.68 -11.45 -7.15
C SER A 101 4.82 -11.26 -8.40
N GLY A 102 5.31 -11.74 -9.55
CA GLY A 102 4.68 -11.56 -10.86
C GLY A 102 4.90 -10.18 -11.48
N CYS A 103 5.75 -9.33 -10.90
CA CYS A 103 6.08 -7.99 -11.37
C CYS A 103 7.59 -7.81 -11.59
N GLY A 104 7.98 -6.82 -12.40
CA GLY A 104 9.38 -6.47 -12.66
C GLY A 104 10.27 -7.67 -12.96
N LEU A 105 11.37 -7.76 -12.21
CA LEU A 105 12.39 -8.80 -12.31
C LEU A 105 12.19 -9.95 -11.30
N SER A 106 11.14 -9.90 -10.47
CA SER A 106 10.80 -10.97 -9.54
C SER A 106 10.16 -12.18 -10.22
N ASP A 107 10.30 -13.34 -9.59
CA ASP A 107 9.59 -14.57 -9.97
C ASP A 107 8.07 -14.44 -9.77
N GLY A 108 7.33 -15.51 -10.08
CA GLY A 108 5.86 -15.54 -10.08
C GLY A 108 5.30 -15.15 -11.44
N TYR A 109 4.02 -15.46 -11.72
CA TYR A 109 3.44 -15.29 -13.06
C TYR A 109 2.51 -14.07 -13.19
N PHE A 110 1.75 -13.75 -12.14
CA PHE A 110 0.75 -12.69 -12.13
C PHE A 110 0.75 -11.98 -10.77
N SER A 111 0.43 -10.69 -10.78
CA SER A 111 0.10 -9.93 -9.57
C SER A 111 -1.34 -10.24 -9.13
N THR A 112 -1.54 -10.35 -7.83
CA THR A 112 -2.85 -10.61 -7.20
C THR A 112 -3.51 -9.37 -6.63
N SER A 113 -2.90 -8.20 -6.82
CA SER A 113 -3.44 -6.90 -6.41
C SER A 113 -3.73 -6.85 -4.91
N GLY A 114 -2.79 -7.28 -4.07
CA GLY A 114 -2.84 -7.13 -2.62
C GLY A 114 -3.02 -8.42 -1.83
N TRP A 115 -3.14 -9.58 -2.46
CA TRP A 115 -3.20 -10.86 -1.73
C TRP A 115 -1.78 -11.37 -1.42
N ASN A 116 -1.07 -11.87 -2.43
CA ASN A 116 0.31 -12.34 -2.31
C ASN A 116 1.26 -11.21 -1.88
N GLU A 117 1.03 -10.00 -2.39
CA GLU A 117 1.84 -8.82 -2.10
C GLU A 117 1.83 -8.47 -0.60
N SER A 118 0.68 -8.67 0.08
CA SER A 118 0.61 -8.50 1.54
C SER A 118 1.42 -9.56 2.30
N GLN A 119 1.47 -10.80 1.82
CA GLN A 119 2.29 -11.86 2.43
C GLN A 119 3.78 -11.61 2.19
N ASP A 120 4.14 -11.16 1.00
CA ASP A 120 5.50 -10.84 0.61
C ASP A 120 6.03 -9.63 1.41
N LEU A 121 5.23 -8.56 1.52
CA LEU A 121 5.56 -7.38 2.34
C LEU A 121 5.75 -7.75 3.81
N PHE A 122 4.87 -8.61 4.37
CA PHE A 122 5.03 -9.06 5.76
C PHE A 122 6.31 -9.89 5.95
N LEU A 123 6.70 -10.69 4.95
CA LEU A 123 7.95 -11.44 4.98
C LEU A 123 9.15 -10.50 4.92
N ILE A 124 9.14 -9.52 4.02
CA ILE A 124 10.20 -8.50 3.88
C ILE A 124 10.37 -7.70 5.16
N LEU A 125 9.26 -7.23 5.75
CA LEU A 125 9.28 -6.50 7.02
C LEU A 125 10.00 -7.30 8.11
N ASN A 126 9.71 -8.59 8.21
CA ASN A 126 10.37 -9.48 9.16
C ASN A 126 11.82 -9.80 8.77
N HIS A 127 12.16 -9.88 7.49
CA HIS A 127 13.54 -10.04 7.04
C HIS A 127 14.38 -8.83 7.46
N LEU A 128 13.90 -7.61 7.15
CA LEU A 128 14.59 -6.37 7.53
C LEU A 128 14.77 -6.22 9.04
N ARG A 129 13.75 -6.63 9.81
CA ARG A 129 13.83 -6.60 11.28
C ARG A 129 14.84 -7.59 11.86
N ASN A 130 14.83 -8.83 11.36
CA ASN A 130 15.56 -9.92 11.99
C ASN A 130 16.96 -10.15 11.41
N VAL A 131 17.20 -9.74 10.16
CA VAL A 131 18.47 -9.93 9.44
C VAL A 131 19.22 -8.61 9.29
N GLU A 132 18.52 -7.55 8.88
CA GLU A 132 19.13 -6.22 8.67
C GLU A 132 19.08 -5.32 9.93
N HIS A 133 18.49 -5.84 11.01
CA HIS A 133 18.37 -5.19 12.31
C HIS A 133 17.68 -3.82 12.29
N VAL A 134 16.82 -3.56 11.31
CA VAL A 134 16.04 -2.32 11.22
C VAL A 134 14.98 -2.30 12.33
N LYS A 135 14.93 -1.20 13.10
CA LYS A 135 13.97 -1.04 14.23
C LYS A 135 12.77 -0.16 13.92
N ASN A 136 12.95 0.85 13.07
CA ASN A 136 11.95 1.87 12.80
C ASN A 136 11.44 1.76 11.36
N PHE A 137 10.15 1.46 11.18
CA PHE A 137 9.56 1.23 9.87
C PHE A 137 8.49 2.25 9.52
N ALA A 138 8.49 2.69 8.26
CA ALA A 138 7.34 3.29 7.61
C ALA A 138 6.97 2.45 6.38
N LEU A 139 5.68 2.41 6.05
CA LEU A 139 5.21 1.75 4.84
C LEU A 139 4.67 2.80 3.87
N TRP A 140 5.20 2.83 2.66
CA TRP A 140 4.64 3.62 1.55
C TRP A 140 4.15 2.65 0.50
N GLY A 141 2.85 2.69 0.18
CA GLY A 141 2.32 1.90 -0.92
C GLY A 141 1.54 2.75 -1.92
N LYS A 142 1.60 2.35 -3.19
CA LYS A 142 0.80 2.93 -4.28
C LYS A 142 -0.19 1.92 -4.83
N TYR A 143 -1.45 2.34 -5.01
CA TYR A 143 -2.55 1.51 -5.51
C TYR A 143 -2.68 0.16 -4.76
N SER A 144 -2.40 -0.98 -5.39
CA SER A 144 -2.40 -2.30 -4.72
C SER A 144 -1.30 -2.45 -3.67
N GLY A 145 -0.18 -1.74 -3.83
CA GLY A 145 0.84 -1.64 -2.80
C GLY A 145 0.32 -0.92 -1.56
N ALA A 146 -0.49 0.13 -1.73
CA ALA A 146 -1.14 0.83 -0.62
C ALA A 146 -2.07 -0.11 0.17
N VAL A 147 -2.82 -0.96 -0.54
CA VAL A 147 -3.67 -2.01 0.06
C VAL A 147 -2.84 -3.01 0.87
N SER A 148 -1.70 -3.43 0.34
CA SER A 148 -0.79 -4.34 1.04
C SER A 148 -0.21 -3.70 2.29
N SER A 149 0.19 -2.43 2.22
CA SER A 149 0.68 -1.63 3.35
C SER A 149 -0.38 -1.46 4.44
N ILE A 150 -1.64 -1.21 4.09
CA ILE A 150 -2.76 -1.14 5.07
C ILE A 150 -2.92 -2.49 5.79
N ILE A 151 -2.97 -3.58 5.03
CA ILE A 151 -3.16 -4.91 5.62
C ILE A 151 -1.97 -5.22 6.53
N VAL A 152 -0.73 -5.03 6.10
CA VAL A 152 0.46 -5.33 6.90
C VAL A 152 0.58 -4.42 8.13
N ALA A 153 0.30 -3.12 8.01
CA ALA A 153 0.31 -2.19 9.15
C ALA A 153 -0.71 -2.57 10.23
N SER A 154 -1.84 -3.18 9.86
CA SER A 154 -2.82 -3.69 10.85
C SER A 154 -2.34 -4.95 11.60
N LEU A 155 -1.29 -5.62 11.11
CA LEU A 155 -0.74 -6.86 11.67
C LEU A 155 0.55 -6.64 12.44
N ASP A 156 1.15 -5.46 12.37
CA ASP A 156 2.44 -5.15 12.96
C ASP A 156 2.40 -3.83 13.74
N ALA A 157 2.61 -3.90 15.05
CA ALA A 157 2.53 -2.76 15.95
C ALA A 157 3.75 -1.81 15.87
N ASN A 158 4.82 -2.18 15.16
CA ASN A 158 6.07 -1.42 15.10
C ASN A 158 6.20 -0.53 13.86
N ILE A 159 5.12 -0.36 13.09
CA ILE A 159 5.07 0.63 12.00
C ILE A 159 4.82 2.02 12.60
N LYS A 160 5.67 3.00 12.26
CA LYS A 160 5.61 4.38 12.78
C LYS A 160 4.77 5.32 11.90
N LEU A 161 4.74 5.04 10.61
CA LEU A 161 4.06 5.87 9.61
C LEU A 161 3.51 5.00 8.48
N LEU A 162 2.28 5.28 8.07
CA LEU A 162 1.66 4.70 6.89
C LEU A 162 1.41 5.78 5.84
N ILE A 163 1.88 5.58 4.61
CA ILE A 163 1.67 6.46 3.47
C ILE A 163 0.95 5.64 2.39
N VAL A 164 -0.24 6.07 2.02
CA VAL A 164 -1.11 5.34 1.09
C VAL A 164 -1.51 6.22 -0.07
N ASP A 165 -0.97 5.90 -1.25
CA ASP A 165 -1.27 6.60 -2.49
C ASP A 165 -2.34 5.86 -3.28
N SER A 166 -3.49 6.54 -3.44
CA SER A 166 -4.64 6.09 -4.21
C SER A 166 -5.10 4.65 -3.88
N PRO A 167 -5.27 4.29 -2.59
CA PRO A 167 -5.76 2.97 -2.18
C PRO A 167 -7.24 2.77 -2.52
N TYR A 168 -7.68 1.51 -2.58
CA TYR A 168 -9.09 1.16 -2.73
C TYR A 168 -9.63 0.37 -1.53
N VAL A 169 -10.92 0.51 -1.24
CA VAL A 169 -11.58 -0.11 -0.06
C VAL A 169 -11.67 -1.64 -0.11
N SER A 170 -11.82 -2.18 -1.33
CA SER A 170 -11.95 -3.62 -1.61
C SER A 170 -11.75 -3.84 -3.11
N LEU A 171 -11.00 -4.87 -3.51
CA LEU A 171 -10.68 -5.10 -4.93
C LEU A 171 -11.95 -5.34 -5.77
N THR A 172 -12.91 -6.08 -5.21
CA THR A 172 -14.19 -6.32 -5.86
C THR A 172 -15.06 -5.07 -5.94
N GLU A 173 -15.02 -4.23 -4.89
CA GLU A 173 -15.84 -3.02 -4.89
C GLU A 173 -15.22 -1.93 -5.77
N LEU A 174 -13.90 -1.87 -5.90
CA LEU A 174 -13.22 -1.06 -6.90
C LEU A 174 -13.73 -1.38 -8.31
N TYR A 175 -13.80 -2.66 -8.67
CA TYR A 175 -14.39 -3.06 -9.94
C TYR A 175 -15.81 -2.50 -10.09
N LYS A 176 -16.67 -2.72 -9.08
CA LYS A 176 -18.06 -2.24 -9.17
C LYS A 176 -18.18 -0.73 -9.26
N THR A 177 -17.37 0.04 -8.54
CA THR A 177 -17.39 1.51 -8.58
C THR A 177 -16.92 2.02 -9.93
N THR A 178 -15.76 1.58 -10.43
CA THR A 178 -15.25 2.00 -11.75
C THR A 178 -16.29 1.77 -12.85
N PHE A 179 -16.94 0.60 -12.85
CA PHE A 179 -17.91 0.26 -13.88
C PHE A 179 -19.30 0.86 -13.67
N HIS A 180 -19.75 1.03 -12.43
CA HIS A 180 -21.04 1.68 -12.16
C HIS A 180 -20.99 3.15 -12.58
N LEU A 181 -19.89 3.84 -12.29
CA LEU A 181 -19.68 5.24 -12.69
C LEU A 181 -19.55 5.40 -14.21
N SER A 182 -19.16 4.34 -14.93
CA SER A 182 -19.03 4.36 -16.39
C SER A 182 -20.21 3.73 -17.14
N ALA A 183 -21.19 3.13 -16.45
CA ALA A 183 -22.24 2.32 -17.09
C ALA A 183 -23.30 3.20 -17.75
N LYS A 184 -23.75 2.81 -18.95
CA LYS A 184 -24.77 3.55 -19.71
C LYS A 184 -26.21 3.16 -19.35
N GLY A 185 -26.41 2.10 -18.57
CA GLY A 185 -27.74 1.67 -18.13
C GLY A 185 -27.76 0.43 -17.22
N LYS A 186 -28.94 0.14 -16.63
CA LYS A 186 -29.14 -0.94 -15.65
C LYS A 186 -28.83 -2.34 -16.18
N ALA A 187 -29.12 -2.61 -17.46
CA ALA A 187 -28.84 -3.90 -18.09
C ALA A 187 -27.33 -4.23 -18.12
N GLU A 188 -26.49 -3.23 -18.39
CA GLU A 188 -25.04 -3.36 -18.43
C GLU A 188 -24.48 -3.71 -17.04
N ILE A 189 -25.03 -3.08 -16.00
CA ILE A 189 -24.66 -3.35 -14.60
C ILE A 189 -24.97 -4.80 -14.22
N ILE A 190 -26.17 -5.29 -14.57
CA ILE A 190 -26.58 -6.68 -14.32
C ILE A 190 -25.63 -7.66 -15.02
N PHE A 191 -25.37 -7.42 -16.31
CA PHE A 191 -24.47 -8.26 -17.10
C PHE A 191 -23.04 -8.31 -16.52
N LYS A 192 -22.48 -7.17 -16.12
CA LYS A 192 -21.15 -7.09 -15.48
C LYS A 192 -21.11 -7.82 -14.14
N ASN A 193 -22.18 -7.75 -13.34
CA ASN A 193 -22.28 -8.51 -12.09
C ASN A 193 -22.27 -10.03 -12.33
N ILE A 194 -22.93 -10.52 -13.39
CA ILE A 194 -22.90 -11.93 -13.79
C ILE A 194 -21.47 -12.33 -14.20
N CYS A 195 -20.81 -11.52 -15.05
CA CYS A 195 -19.44 -11.78 -15.46
C CYS A 195 -18.47 -11.81 -14.26
N LEU A 196 -18.64 -10.88 -13.32
CA LEU A 196 -17.88 -10.80 -12.08
C LEU A 196 -18.04 -12.06 -11.21
N TYR A 197 -19.27 -12.61 -11.12
CA TYR A 197 -19.52 -13.86 -10.41
C TYR A 197 -18.71 -15.03 -11.01
N PHE A 198 -18.74 -15.17 -12.34
CA PHE A 198 -17.96 -16.22 -13.03
C PHE A 198 -16.45 -16.00 -12.91
N ALA A 199 -15.98 -14.76 -13.02
CA ALA A 199 -14.57 -14.41 -12.86
C ALA A 199 -14.05 -14.83 -11.47
N LYS A 200 -14.77 -14.46 -10.40
CA LYS A 200 -14.45 -14.86 -9.02
C LYS A 200 -14.32 -16.38 -8.87
N ARG A 201 -15.31 -17.12 -9.38
CA ARG A 201 -15.32 -18.58 -9.30
C ARG A 201 -14.14 -19.20 -10.05
N LYS A 202 -13.82 -18.67 -11.24
CA LYS A 202 -12.70 -19.13 -12.05
C LYS A 202 -11.35 -18.81 -11.38
N ILE A 203 -11.17 -17.61 -10.85
CA ILE A 203 -9.96 -17.20 -10.13
C ILE A 203 -9.75 -18.10 -8.91
N LYS A 204 -10.78 -18.25 -8.09
CA LYS A 204 -10.73 -19.07 -6.88
C LYS A 204 -10.42 -20.54 -7.15
N LYS A 205 -10.98 -21.11 -8.22
CA LYS A 205 -10.72 -22.50 -8.61
C LYS A 205 -9.30 -22.68 -9.17
N LYS A 206 -8.80 -21.74 -9.96
CA LYS A 206 -7.52 -21.88 -10.69
C LYS A 206 -6.30 -21.43 -9.88
N PHE A 207 -6.43 -20.38 -9.07
CA PHE A 207 -5.32 -19.74 -8.36
C PHE A 207 -5.41 -19.88 -6.85
N HIS A 208 -6.41 -20.63 -6.36
CA HIS A 208 -6.56 -20.99 -4.94
C HIS A 208 -6.64 -19.81 -3.96
N TYR A 209 -6.99 -18.60 -4.43
CA TYR A 209 -7.27 -17.45 -3.58
C TYR A 209 -8.60 -16.77 -3.94
N ASP A 210 -9.19 -16.06 -2.99
CA ASP A 210 -10.50 -15.44 -3.13
C ASP A 210 -10.36 -13.92 -3.11
N ILE A 211 -10.59 -13.28 -4.27
CA ILE A 211 -10.50 -11.81 -4.43
C ILE A 211 -11.47 -11.04 -3.52
N GLU A 212 -12.50 -11.72 -2.98
CA GLU A 212 -13.41 -11.14 -1.98
C GLU A 212 -12.72 -10.90 -0.63
N ASN A 213 -11.59 -11.56 -0.36
CA ASN A 213 -10.87 -11.36 0.89
C ASN A 213 -9.98 -10.10 0.87
N ILE A 214 -9.77 -9.47 -0.29
CA ILE A 214 -8.96 -8.26 -0.41
C ILE A 214 -9.83 -7.04 -0.08
N CYS A 215 -9.94 -6.75 1.21
CA CYS A 215 -10.79 -5.69 1.77
C CYS A 215 -10.00 -4.87 2.82
N PRO A 216 -9.04 -4.02 2.43
CA PRO A 216 -8.24 -3.20 3.35
C PRO A 216 -9.08 -2.31 4.27
N VAL A 217 -10.31 -1.96 3.87
CA VAL A 217 -11.26 -1.22 4.71
C VAL A 217 -11.55 -1.89 6.05
N PHE A 218 -11.48 -3.22 6.12
CA PHE A 218 -11.69 -3.95 7.38
C PHE A 218 -10.45 -3.97 8.28
N PHE A 219 -9.29 -3.57 7.76
CA PHE A 219 -8.01 -3.54 8.48
C PHE A 219 -7.64 -2.11 8.90
N ILE A 220 -7.97 -1.10 8.09
CA ILE A 220 -7.66 0.32 8.39
C ILE A 220 -8.34 0.81 9.69
N GLU A 221 -9.50 0.25 10.05
CA GLU A 221 -10.25 0.66 11.25
C GLU A 221 -9.45 0.50 12.55
N ASP A 222 -8.53 -0.47 12.60
CA ASP A 222 -7.71 -0.77 13.79
C ASP A 222 -6.33 -0.09 13.74
N ILE A 223 -6.03 0.66 12.67
CA ILE A 223 -4.77 1.37 12.51
C ILE A 223 -4.84 2.72 13.22
N THR A 224 -4.04 2.87 14.28
CA THR A 224 -3.95 4.07 15.11
C THR A 224 -2.72 4.94 14.84
N ILE A 225 -1.79 4.46 14.00
CA ILE A 225 -0.55 5.17 13.66
C ILE A 225 -0.83 6.39 12.76
N PRO A 226 0.08 7.39 12.72
CA PRO A 226 0.02 8.48 11.76
C PRO A 226 -0.15 7.96 10.33
N THR A 227 -1.07 8.54 9.57
CA THR A 227 -1.32 8.13 8.18
C THR A 227 -1.43 9.30 7.24
N ILE A 228 -0.67 9.24 6.15
CA ILE A 228 -0.70 10.20 5.06
C ILE A 228 -1.44 9.56 3.88
N TYR A 229 -2.56 10.15 3.51
CA TYR A 229 -3.37 9.76 2.37
C TYR A 229 -3.01 10.66 1.18
N ILE A 230 -2.59 10.06 0.07
CA ILE A 230 -2.34 10.76 -1.19
C ILE A 230 -3.51 10.44 -2.13
N ILE A 231 -4.15 11.49 -2.65
CA ILE A 231 -5.32 11.42 -3.53
C ILE A 231 -4.96 12.09 -4.85
N SER A 232 -4.96 11.34 -5.96
CA SER A 232 -4.91 11.93 -7.29
C SER A 232 -6.32 12.30 -7.76
N ARG A 233 -6.56 13.60 -8.02
CA ARG A 233 -7.90 14.08 -8.42
C ARG A 233 -8.37 13.56 -9.77
N ASN A 234 -7.42 13.20 -10.64
CA ASN A 234 -7.67 12.75 -12.01
C ASN A 234 -7.34 11.26 -12.19
N ASP A 235 -7.35 10.48 -11.10
CA ASP A 235 -7.14 9.04 -11.15
C ASP A 235 -8.28 8.35 -11.92
N LYS A 236 -7.91 7.70 -13.03
CA LYS A 236 -8.85 6.99 -13.92
C LYS A 236 -9.14 5.57 -13.45
N ILE A 237 -8.36 5.05 -12.49
CA ILE A 237 -8.42 3.69 -11.98
C ILE A 237 -9.14 3.69 -10.64
N VAL A 238 -8.72 4.53 -9.69
CA VAL A 238 -9.30 4.63 -8.34
C VAL A 238 -9.95 5.98 -8.13
N HIS A 239 -11.27 6.00 -8.05
CA HIS A 239 -11.98 7.22 -7.70
C HIS A 239 -11.55 7.73 -6.30
N PRO A 240 -11.27 9.05 -6.12
CA PRO A 240 -10.86 9.66 -4.85
C PRO A 240 -11.68 9.27 -3.62
N ALA A 241 -12.97 9.02 -3.81
CA ALA A 241 -13.90 8.59 -2.75
C ALA A 241 -13.44 7.30 -2.03
N HIS A 242 -12.69 6.41 -2.67
CA HIS A 242 -12.14 5.23 -2.00
C HIS A 242 -11.14 5.59 -0.90
N THR A 243 -10.20 6.49 -1.20
CA THR A 243 -9.21 6.96 -0.23
C THR A 243 -9.88 7.73 0.91
N LEU A 244 -10.86 8.58 0.58
CA LEU A 244 -11.65 9.31 1.59
C LEU A 244 -12.42 8.35 2.50
N TYR A 245 -13.00 7.28 1.96
CA TYR A 245 -13.69 6.27 2.76
C TYR A 245 -12.75 5.54 3.72
N LEU A 246 -11.53 5.23 3.30
CA LEU A 246 -10.50 4.64 4.19
C LEU A 246 -10.09 5.63 5.30
N ALA A 247 -9.82 6.88 4.93
CA ALA A 247 -9.52 7.95 5.89
C ALA A 247 -10.64 8.21 6.90
N TYR A 248 -11.90 8.10 6.46
CA TYR A 248 -13.08 8.16 7.32
C TYR A 248 -13.15 6.99 8.30
N LYS A 249 -12.87 5.76 7.85
CA LYS A 249 -12.94 4.56 8.69
C LYS A 249 -11.77 4.42 9.66
N GLN A 250 -10.63 5.03 9.38
CA GLN A 250 -9.49 5.02 10.28
C GLN A 250 -9.77 5.83 11.56
N LYS A 251 -9.63 5.18 12.72
CA LYS A 251 -9.86 5.79 14.04
C LYS A 251 -8.80 6.81 14.46
N SER A 252 -7.59 6.74 13.87
CA SER A 252 -6.51 7.69 14.17
C SER A 252 -6.94 9.14 13.96
N GLN A 253 -6.49 10.03 14.85
CA GLN A 253 -6.66 11.48 14.72
C GLN A 253 -5.51 12.12 13.92
N GLN A 254 -4.37 11.45 13.81
CA GLN A 254 -3.19 11.94 13.10
C GLN A 254 -3.24 11.51 11.63
N LYS A 255 -4.07 12.22 10.86
CA LYS A 255 -4.28 11.97 9.44
C LYS A 255 -3.95 13.22 8.64
N ILE A 256 -3.29 13.04 7.50
CA ILE A 256 -3.09 14.10 6.51
C ILE A 256 -3.66 13.61 5.17
N ILE A 257 -4.30 14.51 4.44
CA ILE A 257 -4.70 14.28 3.05
C ILE A 257 -3.94 15.24 2.17
N TYR A 258 -3.13 14.71 1.27
CA TYR A 258 -2.55 15.46 0.16
C TYR A 258 -3.28 15.14 -1.12
N THR A 259 -3.74 16.18 -1.82
CA THR A 259 -4.26 16.04 -3.17
C THR A 259 -3.16 16.30 -4.18
N CYS A 260 -2.82 15.29 -4.97
CA CYS A 260 -1.97 15.44 -6.14
C CYS A 260 -2.82 15.96 -7.29
N GLU A 261 -2.44 17.13 -7.80
CA GLU A 261 -2.83 17.61 -9.12
C GLU A 261 -1.63 17.42 -10.03
N LYS A 262 -1.84 17.14 -11.31
CA LYS A 262 -0.76 17.33 -12.29
C LYS A 262 -0.43 18.82 -12.24
N ALA A 263 0.63 19.18 -11.51
CA ALA A 263 1.09 20.54 -11.38
C ALA A 263 1.27 21.11 -12.78
N ALA A 264 0.61 22.23 -13.08
CA ALA A 264 0.82 22.92 -14.35
C ALA A 264 2.25 23.49 -14.42
N HIS A 265 2.89 23.68 -13.26
CA HIS A 265 4.18 24.34 -13.10
C HIS A 265 5.07 23.64 -12.05
N ALA A 266 6.39 23.62 -12.28
CA ALA A 266 7.37 22.95 -11.41
C ALA A 266 7.35 23.42 -9.94
N TYR A 267 6.96 24.68 -9.68
CA TYR A 267 6.86 25.25 -8.33
C TYR A 267 5.83 24.55 -7.43
N GLU A 268 4.69 24.12 -7.98
CA GLU A 268 3.63 23.43 -7.23
C GLU A 268 4.06 22.01 -6.84
N SER A 269 4.79 21.33 -7.74
CA SER A 269 5.42 20.03 -7.45
C SER A 269 6.43 20.15 -6.31
N PHE A 270 7.27 21.19 -6.34
CA PHE A 270 8.24 21.46 -5.29
C PHE A 270 7.58 21.74 -3.93
N SER A 271 6.45 22.45 -3.91
CA SER A 271 5.67 22.69 -2.69
C SER A 271 5.09 21.39 -2.10
N TYR A 272 4.62 20.47 -2.96
CA TYR A 272 4.11 19.17 -2.54
C TYR A 272 5.21 18.32 -1.89
N ASP A 273 6.35 18.18 -2.54
CA ASP A 273 7.48 17.38 -2.05
C ASP A 273 7.99 17.90 -0.71
N ASN A 274 8.11 19.22 -0.55
CA ASN A 274 8.53 19.84 0.71
C ASN A 274 7.54 19.55 1.85
N LYS A 275 6.23 19.62 1.57
CA LYS A 275 5.21 19.33 2.59
C LYS A 275 5.25 17.86 3.02
N LEU A 276 5.38 16.95 2.06
CA LEU A 276 5.47 15.52 2.32
C LEU A 276 6.75 15.17 3.07
N THR A 277 7.89 15.76 2.67
CA THR A 277 9.17 15.65 3.37
C THR A 277 9.07 16.09 4.82
N ALA A 278 8.45 17.25 5.09
CA ALA A 278 8.27 17.76 6.45
C ALA A 278 7.38 16.84 7.30
N ALA A 279 6.26 16.36 6.75
CA ALA A 279 5.37 15.43 7.46
C ALA A 279 6.07 14.10 7.80
N ILE A 280 6.82 13.54 6.86
CA ILE A 280 7.60 12.31 7.07
C ILE A 280 8.67 12.53 8.14
N ARG A 281 9.45 13.62 8.04
CA ARG A 281 10.51 13.93 9.02
C ARG A 281 9.96 14.14 10.42
N THR A 282 8.83 14.82 10.57
CA THR A 282 8.22 15.04 11.89
C THR A 282 7.75 13.75 12.52
N VAL A 283 7.14 12.82 11.77
CA VAL A 283 6.72 11.54 12.33
C VAL A 283 7.91 10.63 12.65
N LEU A 284 8.91 10.56 11.77
CA LEU A 284 10.00 9.59 11.89
C LEU A 284 11.16 10.06 12.78
N PHE A 285 11.40 11.38 12.88
CA PHE A 285 12.53 11.95 13.62
C PHE A 285 12.11 12.95 14.72
N GLY A 286 10.83 13.33 14.82
CA GLY A 286 10.36 14.22 15.88
C GLY A 286 10.81 15.69 15.74
N ALA A 287 11.06 16.17 14.52
CA ALA A 287 11.53 17.53 14.24
C ALA A 287 10.57 18.65 14.77
N GLU A 288 11.15 19.82 15.11
CA GLU A 288 10.59 20.90 15.96
C GLU A 288 9.19 21.46 15.59
N LYS A 289 8.54 21.98 16.65
CA LYS A 289 7.09 21.99 16.88
C LYS A 289 6.28 23.15 16.29
N GLY A 290 6.89 24.17 15.68
CA GLY A 290 6.18 25.42 15.32
C GLY A 290 5.21 25.30 14.14
N GLU A 291 5.73 25.01 12.94
CA GLU A 291 4.91 24.93 11.72
C GLU A 291 4.36 23.52 11.46
N VAL A 292 5.02 22.47 11.97
CA VAL A 292 4.68 21.08 11.65
C VAL A 292 3.64 20.47 12.59
N GLN A 293 3.40 21.03 13.77
CA GLN A 293 2.23 20.67 14.58
C GLN A 293 0.91 21.00 13.87
N ASN A 294 0.89 22.04 13.01
CA ASN A 294 -0.27 22.37 12.20
C ASN A 294 -0.51 21.38 11.04
N MET A 295 0.50 20.61 10.60
CA MET A 295 0.33 19.66 9.50
C MET A 295 -0.61 18.50 9.86
N PHE A 296 -0.44 17.93 11.05
CA PHE A 296 -1.35 16.91 11.59
C PHE A 296 -2.50 17.55 12.40
N SER A 297 -2.75 18.85 12.26
CA SER A 297 -3.88 19.50 12.91
C SER A 297 -5.18 18.90 12.41
N VAL A 298 -6.04 18.52 13.37
CA VAL A 298 -7.40 18.03 13.10
C VAL A 298 -8.16 19.07 12.27
N TYR A 299 -7.95 20.37 12.50
CA TYR A 299 -8.61 21.42 11.74
C TYR A 299 -8.21 21.42 10.26
N THR A 300 -6.90 21.38 9.97
CA THR A 300 -6.39 21.33 8.59
C THR A 300 -6.91 20.09 7.87
N TYR A 301 -6.86 18.93 8.53
CA TYR A 301 -7.40 17.69 7.99
C TYR A 301 -8.90 17.81 7.70
N MET A 302 -9.70 18.27 8.66
CA MET A 302 -11.16 18.34 8.52
C MET A 302 -11.58 19.31 7.43
N ASN A 303 -10.89 20.44 7.25
CA ASN A 303 -11.17 21.36 6.15
C ASN A 303 -10.97 20.69 4.78
N VAL A 304 -9.83 20.02 4.57
CA VAL A 304 -9.55 19.33 3.30
C VAL A 304 -10.50 18.15 3.11
N PHE A 305 -10.71 17.34 4.16
CA PHE A 305 -11.59 16.18 4.13
C PHE A 305 -13.03 16.58 3.80
N ASN A 306 -13.59 17.58 4.49
CA ASN A 306 -14.96 18.03 4.27
C ASN A 306 -15.16 18.60 2.86
N GLY A 307 -14.22 19.40 2.35
CA GLY A 307 -14.30 19.92 0.97
C GLY A 307 -14.27 18.79 -0.08
N LEU A 308 -13.46 17.75 0.13
CA LEU A 308 -13.44 16.59 -0.75
C LEU A 308 -14.68 15.69 -0.59
N MET A 309 -15.20 15.56 0.63
CA MET A 309 -16.42 14.82 0.93
C MET A 309 -17.64 15.45 0.30
N GLU A 310 -17.76 16.78 0.34
CA GLU A 310 -18.82 17.51 -0.35
C GLU A 310 -18.75 17.26 -1.86
N LYS A 311 -17.54 17.34 -2.43
CA LYS A 311 -17.31 17.13 -3.87
C LYS A 311 -17.64 15.70 -4.33
N TYR A 312 -17.34 14.68 -3.53
CA TYR A 312 -17.47 13.26 -3.90
C TYR A 312 -18.52 12.52 -3.08
N ALA A 313 -19.54 13.23 -2.57
CA ALA A 313 -20.55 12.67 -1.65
C ALA A 313 -21.30 11.49 -2.27
N HIS A 314 -21.66 11.58 -3.56
CA HIS A 314 -22.39 10.53 -4.26
C HIS A 314 -21.58 9.23 -4.34
N GLU A 315 -20.32 9.29 -4.78
CA GLU A 315 -19.45 8.12 -4.88
C GLU A 315 -19.12 7.55 -3.51
N PHE A 316 -18.95 8.41 -2.50
CA PHE A 316 -18.75 8.00 -1.12
C PHE A 316 -19.94 7.20 -0.58
N CYS A 317 -21.17 7.71 -0.73
CA CYS A 317 -22.40 7.03 -0.32
C CYS A 317 -22.59 5.70 -1.07
N PHE A 318 -22.25 5.67 -2.37
CA PHE A 318 -22.28 4.44 -3.14
C PHE A 318 -21.29 3.40 -2.60
N ILE A 319 -20.04 3.80 -2.33
CA ILE A 319 -19.03 2.95 -1.68
C ILE A 319 -19.52 2.45 -0.32
N ASP A 320 -20.09 3.32 0.51
CA ASP A 320 -20.64 2.92 1.81
C ASP A 320 -21.67 1.79 1.65
N SER A 321 -22.63 1.96 0.73
CA SER A 321 -23.65 0.95 0.47
C SER A 321 -23.07 -0.42 0.05
N LEU A 322 -21.95 -0.43 -0.67
CA LEU A 322 -21.25 -1.65 -1.07
C LEU A 322 -20.53 -2.30 0.12
N ILE A 323 -19.91 -1.51 1.00
CA ILE A 323 -19.22 -1.99 2.20
C ILE A 323 -20.20 -2.50 3.25
N GLN A 324 -21.35 -1.83 3.45
CA GLN A 324 -22.39 -2.30 4.39
C GLN A 324 -22.86 -3.72 4.05
N LYS A 325 -23.03 -4.04 2.76
CA LYS A 325 -23.39 -5.40 2.28
C LYS A 325 -22.32 -6.46 2.61
N LYS A 326 -21.09 -6.05 2.91
CA LYS A 326 -19.97 -6.94 3.26
C LYS A 326 -19.70 -7.04 4.75
N LEU A 327 -20.31 -6.20 5.58
CA LEU A 327 -19.99 -6.09 7.00
C LEU A 327 -20.20 -7.42 7.74
N GLY A 328 -21.23 -8.18 7.41
CA GLY A 328 -21.49 -9.52 7.98
C GLY A 328 -20.40 -10.57 7.69
N LYS A 329 -19.46 -10.30 6.77
CA LYS A 329 -18.33 -11.16 6.45
C LYS A 329 -16.99 -10.64 7.00
N LYS A 330 -16.98 -9.47 7.66
CA LYS A 330 -15.77 -8.77 8.12
C LYS A 330 -14.81 -9.67 8.91
N ASN A 331 -15.26 -10.23 10.04
CA ASN A 331 -14.41 -11.05 10.90
C ASN A 331 -13.86 -12.29 10.16
N LYS A 332 -14.71 -12.96 9.38
CA LYS A 332 -14.30 -14.11 8.56
C LYS A 332 -13.24 -13.76 7.51
N ILE A 333 -13.31 -12.56 6.93
CA ILE A 333 -12.31 -12.07 5.97
C ILE A 333 -10.99 -11.78 6.71
N ILE A 334 -11.05 -11.04 7.81
CA ILE A 334 -9.88 -10.73 8.65
C ILE A 334 -9.16 -12.03 9.06
N ASP A 335 -9.88 -13.02 9.58
CA ASP A 335 -9.28 -14.29 10.02
C ASP A 335 -8.64 -15.09 8.89
N LYS A 336 -9.21 -15.04 7.68
CA LYS A 336 -8.63 -15.72 6.51
C LYS A 336 -7.34 -15.04 6.06
N VAL A 337 -7.35 -13.71 5.95
CA VAL A 337 -6.17 -12.92 5.56
C VAL A 337 -5.07 -13.07 6.60
N LYS A 338 -5.39 -12.93 7.90
CA LYS A 338 -4.46 -13.15 9.00
C LYS A 338 -3.83 -14.54 8.95
N ARG A 339 -4.63 -15.60 8.77
CA ARG A 339 -4.10 -16.96 8.63
C ARG A 339 -3.18 -17.09 7.42
N PHE A 340 -3.54 -16.52 6.27
CA PHE A 340 -2.71 -16.58 5.07
C PHE A 340 -1.36 -15.87 5.27
N ILE A 341 -1.37 -14.64 5.79
CA ILE A 341 -0.15 -13.84 5.98
C ILE A 341 0.70 -14.41 7.12
N CYS A 342 0.09 -14.64 8.29
CA CYS A 342 0.80 -15.00 9.51
C CYS A 342 1.08 -16.51 9.69
N PHE A 343 0.67 -17.37 8.74
CA PHE A 343 0.72 -18.85 8.85
C PHE A 343 1.95 -19.45 9.56
N LYS A 344 3.17 -18.94 9.30
CA LYS A 344 4.43 -19.44 9.91
C LYS A 344 4.95 -18.62 11.11
N TYR A 345 4.34 -17.48 11.45
CA TYR A 345 4.72 -16.64 12.59
C TYR A 345 3.92 -16.95 13.86
N GLN A 346 2.81 -17.69 13.73
CA GLN A 346 2.04 -18.18 14.88
C GLN A 346 2.73 -19.35 15.61
N SER A 347 3.75 -19.99 15.01
CA SER A 347 4.39 -21.19 15.55
C SER A 347 5.60 -20.94 16.45
N LYS A 348 5.90 -19.70 16.85
CA LYS A 348 6.97 -19.40 17.83
C LYS A 348 6.47 -18.93 19.20
N ALA A 349 5.19 -18.58 19.34
CA ALA A 349 4.61 -18.18 20.64
C ALA A 349 4.09 -19.37 21.47
N SER A 350 4.06 -20.58 20.92
CA SER A 350 3.53 -21.79 21.58
C SER A 350 4.61 -22.82 21.97
N LEU A 351 5.89 -22.46 21.91
CA LEU A 351 7.02 -23.32 22.32
C LEU A 351 7.83 -22.78 23.51
N THR A 352 7.38 -21.68 24.12
CA THR A 352 7.90 -21.18 25.40
C THR A 352 6.82 -21.24 26.47
N SER A 353 6.37 -22.45 26.77
CA SER A 353 5.75 -22.79 28.05
C SER A 353 6.17 -24.21 28.42
N SER A 354 7.46 -24.38 28.65
CA SER A 354 7.92 -25.42 29.56
C SER A 354 7.84 -24.84 30.96
N SER A 355 6.91 -25.31 31.78
CA SER A 355 7.06 -25.24 33.23
C SER A 355 7.16 -26.66 33.74
N CYS A 356 8.40 -27.02 34.12
CA CYS A 356 8.71 -27.98 35.15
C CYS A 356 7.61 -28.03 36.22
N PHE A 357 7.16 -29.24 36.54
CA PHE A 357 6.90 -29.60 37.92
C PHE A 357 7.52 -30.97 38.18
N LYS A 358 8.29 -31.00 39.28
CA LYS A 358 8.76 -32.21 39.97
C LYS A 358 7.59 -33.07 40.41
#